data_AF-F3FR41-F1
#
_entry.id   AF-F3FR41-F1
#
_cell.length_a   1.000
_cell.length_b   1.000
_cell.length_c   1.000
_cell.angle_alpha   90.00
_cell.angle_beta   90.00
_cell.angle_gamma   90.00
#
_symmetry.space_group_name_H-M   'P 1'
#
loop_
_entity.id
_entity.type
_entity.pdbx_description
1 polymer ?
#
loop_
_entity_poly.entity_id
_entity_poly.type
_entity_poly.pdbx_seq_one_letter_code
_entity_poly.pdbx_strand_id
1 'polypeptide(L)'
;GAVLSAGFLVKQRGGSPEDIMAMIFGVCFFGALVQIALSRCISQLRRVITPLVTGIVITLIGVSLIKVGVTDLGGGFNAPDFGAPVNLALGAFVLAVIIALNRSTTPWVRLSAIIIGLAVGSLAAWFSGKLVPQPLHDLPLISVPMPFRFGFNFDWSAFLPVALIYLISSIETVGDLTANCMLARQPISGPSYLARLKGGVLGDGVSCMIAATFSAFPNTTFAQNNGVIQLTGVASRYVGLYIGAVLFVLGLFPHIGAIVQQIPKPVLGGATLVMFGSVAAAGVRILAQSPLDRRSMLIIATSLGVGLGIASQPALLHQLPKLVQNLFDSAITSGGITAIVMCLLIPESKVAAATTDDVPEPEPVEQPR
;
A
#
# COMPACT_ATOMS: atom_id res chain seq x y z
N GLY A 1 5.49 -11.31 1.00
CA GLY A 1 5.11 -12.71 0.79
C GLY A 1 5.34 -13.09 -0.66
N ALA A 2 4.33 -12.93 -1.52
CA ALA A 2 4.36 -13.44 -2.90
C ALA A 2 5.52 -12.97 -3.80
N VAL A 3 5.91 -11.69 -3.73
CA VAL A 3 7.06 -11.21 -4.52
C VAL A 3 8.38 -11.84 -4.05
N LEU A 4 8.53 -12.05 -2.74
CA LEU A 4 9.70 -12.72 -2.17
C LEU A 4 9.69 -14.22 -2.48
N SER A 5 8.52 -14.87 -2.50
CA SER A 5 8.42 -16.29 -2.88
C SER A 5 8.79 -16.53 -4.34
N ALA A 6 8.45 -15.60 -5.25
CA ALA A 6 8.93 -15.61 -6.62
C ALA A 6 10.47 -15.56 -6.68
N GLY A 7 11.10 -14.71 -5.86
CA GLY A 7 12.56 -14.65 -5.77
C GLY A 7 13.18 -15.91 -5.16
N PHE A 8 12.57 -16.48 -4.12
CA PHE A 8 13.03 -17.74 -3.53
C PHE A 8 12.91 -18.92 -4.50
N LEU A 9 11.90 -18.94 -5.38
CA LEU A 9 11.75 -19.96 -6.41
C LEU A 9 12.96 -19.99 -7.35
N VAL A 10 13.39 -18.82 -7.83
CA VAL A 10 14.56 -18.68 -8.70
C VAL A 10 15.85 -19.04 -7.94
N LYS A 11 15.99 -18.58 -6.69
CA LYS A 11 17.13 -18.93 -5.84
C LYS A 11 17.25 -20.44 -5.61
N GLN A 12 16.13 -21.15 -5.41
CA GLN A 12 16.11 -22.61 -5.25
C GLN A 12 16.51 -23.35 -6.53
N ARG A 13 16.26 -22.76 -7.70
CA ARG A 13 16.68 -23.29 -9.00
C ARG A 13 18.15 -22.96 -9.34
N GLY A 14 18.87 -22.29 -8.44
CA GLY A 14 20.26 -21.89 -8.64
C GLY A 14 20.45 -20.62 -9.48
N GLY A 15 19.40 -19.81 -9.65
CA GLY A 15 19.47 -18.56 -10.40
C GLY A 15 20.27 -17.47 -9.69
N SER A 16 20.84 -16.56 -10.48
CA SER A 16 21.59 -15.39 -10.00
C SER A 16 20.66 -14.34 -9.35
N PRO A 17 21.20 -13.37 -8.58
CA PRO A 17 20.41 -12.23 -8.10
C PRO A 17 19.74 -11.43 -9.21
N GLU A 18 20.36 -11.36 -10.39
CA GLU A 18 19.77 -10.71 -11.57
C GLU A 18 18.57 -11.49 -12.09
N ASP A 19 18.65 -12.82 -12.15
CA ASP A 19 17.53 -13.69 -12.54
C ASP A 19 16.34 -13.57 -11.57
N ILE A 20 16.61 -13.41 -10.28
CA ILE A 20 15.60 -13.15 -9.25
C ILE A 20 14.85 -11.85 -9.57
N MET A 21 15.59 -10.78 -9.89
CA MET A 21 15.00 -9.49 -10.23
C MET A 21 14.25 -9.55 -11.57
N ALA A 22 14.80 -10.22 -12.58
CA ALA A 22 14.15 -10.47 -13.88
C ALA A 22 12.79 -11.16 -13.70
N MET A 23 12.75 -12.17 -12.82
CA MET A 23 11.53 -12.91 -12.50
C MET A 23 10.52 -12.04 -11.77
N ILE A 24 10.95 -11.33 -10.73
CA ILE A 24 10.07 -10.46 -9.94
C ILE A 24 9.45 -9.39 -10.85
N PHE A 25 10.26 -8.66 -11.62
CA PHE A 25 9.76 -7.58 -12.47
C PHE A 25 8.94 -8.11 -13.65
N GLY A 26 9.32 -9.23 -14.26
CA GLY A 26 8.53 -9.84 -15.33
C GLY A 26 7.17 -10.32 -14.82
N VAL A 27 7.10 -10.98 -13.66
CA VAL A 27 5.83 -11.39 -13.06
C VAL A 27 4.98 -10.19 -12.63
N CYS A 28 5.58 -9.13 -12.09
CA CYS A 28 4.86 -7.88 -11.78
C CYS A 28 4.31 -7.20 -13.04
N PHE A 29 5.08 -7.20 -14.13
CA PHE A 29 4.63 -6.67 -15.43
C PHE A 29 3.36 -7.39 -15.92
N PHE A 30 3.34 -8.73 -15.89
CA PHE A 30 2.14 -9.48 -16.24
C PHE A 30 1.03 -9.33 -15.19
N GLY A 31 1.37 -9.18 -13.91
CA GLY A 31 0.42 -8.88 -12.84
C GLY A 31 -0.34 -7.57 -13.08
N ALA A 32 0.33 -6.55 -13.60
CA ALA A 32 -0.29 -5.28 -13.96
C ALA A 32 -1.39 -5.43 -15.04
N LEU A 33 -1.28 -6.43 -15.93
CA LEU A 33 -2.35 -6.73 -16.91
C LEU A 33 -3.64 -7.17 -16.23
N VAL A 34 -3.57 -7.78 -15.05
CA VAL A 34 -4.75 -8.14 -14.26
C VAL A 34 -5.51 -6.89 -13.84
N GLN A 35 -4.82 -5.87 -13.31
CA GLN A 35 -5.41 -4.56 -12.99
C GLN A 35 -6.02 -3.89 -14.23
N ILE A 36 -5.28 -3.88 -15.35
CA ILE A 36 -5.75 -3.29 -16.61
C ILE A 36 -7.04 -3.99 -17.10
N ALA A 37 -7.09 -5.32 -17.03
CA ALA A 37 -8.30 -6.08 -17.38
C ALA A 37 -9.44 -5.79 -16.41
N LEU A 38 -9.19 -5.81 -15.10
CA LEU A 38 -10.17 -5.51 -14.06
C LEU A 38 -10.74 -4.10 -14.17
N SER A 39 -9.95 -3.13 -14.63
CA SER A 39 -10.41 -1.76 -14.87
C SER A 39 -11.62 -1.70 -15.80
N ARG A 40 -11.78 -2.66 -16.73
CA ARG A 40 -12.93 -2.73 -17.64
C ARG A 40 -14.16 -3.33 -16.97
N CYS A 41 -13.94 -4.21 -16.00
CA CYS A 41 -14.95 -5.02 -15.31
C CYS A 41 -15.36 -4.48 -13.93
N ILE A 42 -14.97 -3.24 -13.57
CA ILE A 42 -15.30 -2.63 -12.25
C ILE A 42 -16.81 -2.66 -11.96
N SER A 43 -17.65 -2.47 -12.99
CA SER A 43 -19.12 -2.51 -12.83
C SER A 43 -19.59 -3.83 -12.23
N GLN A 44 -18.99 -4.94 -12.64
CA GLN A 44 -19.29 -6.29 -12.18
C GLN A 44 -18.65 -6.58 -10.81
N LEU A 45 -17.48 -5.98 -10.56
CA LEU A 45 -16.74 -6.12 -9.30
C LEU A 45 -17.37 -5.36 -8.12
N ARG A 46 -18.38 -4.50 -8.33
CA ARG A 46 -19.05 -3.76 -7.24
C ARG A 46 -19.65 -4.64 -6.15
N ARG A 47 -20.03 -5.88 -6.47
CA ARG A 47 -20.52 -6.84 -5.47
C ARG A 47 -19.41 -7.27 -4.49
N VAL A 48 -18.15 -7.20 -4.92
CA VAL A 48 -16.97 -7.57 -4.14
C VAL A 48 -16.31 -6.36 -3.50
N ILE A 49 -16.28 -5.22 -4.21
CA ILE A 49 -15.68 -3.98 -3.73
C ILE A 49 -16.71 -3.23 -2.85
N THR A 50 -16.91 -3.75 -1.66
CA THR A 50 -17.72 -3.10 -0.61
C THR A 50 -16.80 -2.35 0.37
N PRO A 51 -17.27 -1.28 1.02
CA PRO A 51 -16.48 -0.58 2.05
C PRO A 51 -16.01 -1.53 3.16
N LEU A 52 -16.81 -2.57 3.46
CA LEU A 52 -16.46 -3.65 4.39
C LEU A 52 -15.21 -4.41 3.94
N VAL A 53 -15.18 -4.93 2.69
CA VAL A 53 -14.03 -5.67 2.16
C VAL A 53 -12.81 -4.78 2.05
N THR A 54 -12.97 -3.56 1.52
CA THR A 54 -11.90 -2.57 1.39
C THR A 54 -11.29 -2.22 2.75
N GLY A 55 -12.12 -1.96 3.76
CA GLY A 55 -11.66 -1.65 5.12
C GLY A 55 -10.91 -2.81 5.78
N ILE A 56 -11.35 -4.06 5.57
CA ILE A 56 -10.65 -5.26 6.07
C ILE A 56 -9.27 -5.38 5.43
N VAL A 57 -9.20 -5.26 4.09
CA VAL A 57 -7.96 -5.35 3.33
C VAL A 57 -6.96 -4.28 3.77
N ILE A 58 -7.37 -3.02 3.84
CA ILE A 58 -6.48 -1.91 4.25
C ILE A 58 -5.99 -2.10 5.69
N THR A 59 -6.86 -2.59 6.59
CA THR A 59 -6.48 -2.91 7.97
C THR A 59 -5.43 -4.03 8.00
N LEU A 60 -5.61 -5.10 7.22
CA LEU A 60 -4.64 -6.20 7.11
C LEU A 60 -3.30 -5.74 6.53
N ILE A 61 -3.31 -4.87 5.51
CA ILE A 61 -2.11 -4.26 4.95
C ILE A 61 -1.35 -3.51 6.05
N GLY A 62 -2.03 -2.56 6.72
CA GLY A 62 -1.41 -1.77 7.79
C GLY A 62 -0.85 -2.64 8.92
N VAL A 63 -1.65 -3.55 9.48
CA VAL A 63 -1.24 -4.41 10.60
C VAL A 63 -0.10 -5.36 10.21
N SER A 64 -0.13 -5.93 9.00
CA SER A 64 0.95 -6.82 8.56
C SER A 64 2.29 -6.09 8.37
N LEU A 65 2.25 -4.82 7.95
CA LEU A 65 3.44 -4.00 7.75
C LEU A 65 4.02 -3.44 9.05
N ILE A 66 3.25 -3.38 10.15
CA ILE A 66 3.78 -3.04 11.49
C ILE A 66 4.95 -3.94 11.86
N LYS A 67 4.89 -5.25 11.54
CA LYS A 67 5.99 -6.19 11.78
C LYS A 67 7.29 -5.73 11.12
N VAL A 68 7.21 -5.21 9.89
CA VAL A 68 8.37 -4.68 9.15
C VAL A 68 8.92 -3.44 9.85
N GLY A 69 8.07 -2.48 10.20
CA GLY A 69 8.48 -1.27 10.91
C GLY A 69 9.14 -1.57 12.26
N VAL A 70 8.61 -2.52 13.04
CA VAL A 70 9.22 -2.97 14.31
C VAL A 70 10.54 -3.70 14.08
N THR A 71 10.66 -4.49 13.00
CA THR A 71 11.93 -5.16 12.65
C THR A 71 13.01 -4.13 12.31
N ASP A 72 12.66 -3.10 11.53
CA ASP A 72 13.59 -2.02 11.21
C ASP A 72 13.95 -1.18 12.45
N LEU A 73 12.99 -0.94 13.36
CA LEU A 73 13.21 -0.28 14.65
C LEU A 73 14.25 -1.05 15.48
N GLY A 74 14.20 -2.39 15.46
CA GLY A 74 15.17 -3.25 16.12
C GLY A 74 16.60 -3.18 15.54
N GLY A 75 16.82 -2.61 14.36
CA GLY A 75 18.11 -2.61 13.66
C GLY A 75 18.05 -3.17 12.24
N GLY A 76 16.91 -3.75 11.84
CA GLY A 76 16.72 -4.36 10.53
C GLY A 76 16.81 -5.88 10.54
N PHE A 77 16.48 -6.48 9.41
CA PHE A 77 16.47 -7.93 9.24
C PHE A 77 17.89 -8.51 9.36
N ASN A 78 18.06 -9.53 10.22
CA ASN A 78 19.36 -10.18 10.50
C ASN A 78 20.46 -9.23 11.03
N ALA A 79 20.09 -8.12 11.66
CA ALA A 79 21.06 -7.22 12.27
C ALA A 79 21.80 -7.92 13.43
N PRO A 80 23.15 -7.87 13.49
CA PRO A 80 23.92 -8.45 14.60
C PRO A 80 23.57 -7.84 15.96
N ASP A 81 23.16 -6.58 15.95
CA ASP A 81 22.75 -5.78 17.11
C ASP A 81 21.22 -5.59 17.17
N PHE A 82 20.47 -6.59 16.68
CA PHE A 82 19.01 -6.55 16.72
C PHE A 82 18.50 -6.37 18.17
N GLY A 83 17.67 -5.36 18.39
CA GLY A 83 17.14 -5.01 19.70
C GLY A 83 18.13 -4.30 20.62
N ALA A 84 19.30 -3.88 20.13
CA ALA A 84 20.24 -3.10 20.93
C ALA A 84 19.58 -1.83 21.50
N PRO A 85 19.82 -1.46 22.77
CA PRO A 85 19.17 -0.32 23.40
C PRO A 85 19.32 0.99 22.62
N VAL A 86 20.45 1.19 21.95
CA VAL A 86 20.70 2.37 21.11
C VAL A 86 19.77 2.40 19.88
N ASN A 87 19.53 1.26 19.23
CA ASN A 87 18.64 1.17 18.07
C ASN A 87 17.20 1.46 18.51
N LEU A 88 16.77 0.85 19.61
CA LEU A 88 15.44 1.09 20.18
C LEU A 88 15.25 2.54 20.62
N ALA A 89 16.27 3.14 21.26
CA ALA A 89 16.24 4.54 21.69
C ALA A 89 16.15 5.51 20.49
N LEU A 90 16.90 5.27 19.42
CA LEU A 90 16.83 6.07 18.19
C LEU A 90 15.45 5.98 17.54
N GLY A 91 14.91 4.77 17.38
CA GLY A 91 13.59 4.56 16.80
C GLY A 91 12.47 5.16 17.66
N ALA A 92 12.55 4.98 18.99
CA ALA A 92 11.61 5.57 19.95
C ALA A 92 11.70 7.11 19.96
N PHE A 93 12.89 7.67 19.83
CA PHE A 93 13.09 9.11 19.71
C PHE A 93 12.42 9.67 18.46
N VAL A 94 12.64 9.03 17.29
CA VAL A 94 11.98 9.42 16.04
C VAL A 94 10.45 9.34 16.18
N LEU A 95 9.95 8.23 16.73
CA LEU A 95 8.53 8.05 16.99
C LEU A 95 7.98 9.16 17.89
N ALA A 96 8.66 9.48 18.99
CA ALA A 96 8.26 10.52 19.92
C ALA A 96 8.23 11.91 19.25
N VAL A 97 9.23 12.24 18.42
CA VAL A 97 9.26 13.48 17.63
C VAL A 97 8.06 13.53 16.69
N ILE A 98 7.79 12.46 15.93
CA ILE A 98 6.67 12.42 14.99
C ILE A 98 5.32 12.58 15.72
N ILE A 99 5.15 11.92 16.87
CA ILE A 99 3.91 12.04 17.69
C ILE A 99 3.77 13.47 18.24
N ALA A 100 4.84 14.06 18.76
CA ALA A 100 4.83 15.41 19.30
C ALA A 100 4.47 16.44 18.22
N LEU A 101 5.04 16.31 17.01
CA LEU A 101 4.73 17.18 15.88
C LEU A 101 3.29 16.98 15.38
N ASN A 102 2.79 15.74 15.37
CA ASN A 102 1.40 15.45 15.00
C ASN A 102 0.37 16.00 16.00
N ARG A 103 0.76 16.24 17.26
CA ARG A 103 -0.08 16.93 18.25
C ARG A 103 -0.18 18.44 18.03
N SER A 104 0.63 19.02 17.14
CA SER A 104 0.60 20.46 16.87
C SER A 104 -0.74 20.89 16.26
N THR A 105 -1.20 22.08 16.63
CA THR A 105 -2.41 22.70 16.06
C THR A 105 -2.20 23.12 14.61
N THR A 106 -0.94 23.39 14.22
CA THR A 106 -0.57 23.84 12.87
C THR A 106 -0.58 22.68 11.86
N PRO A 107 -1.43 22.70 10.81
CA PRO A 107 -1.53 21.61 9.85
C PRO A 107 -0.22 21.28 9.12
N TRP A 108 0.56 22.30 8.77
CA TRP A 108 1.84 22.14 8.06
C TRP A 108 2.89 21.38 8.87
N VAL A 109 2.91 21.56 10.20
CA VAL A 109 3.81 20.82 11.08
C VAL A 109 3.42 19.35 11.15
N ARG A 110 2.11 19.05 11.20
CA ARG A 110 1.61 17.66 11.18
C ARG A 110 1.95 16.96 9.86
N LEU A 111 1.76 17.64 8.74
CA LEU A 111 2.08 17.11 7.40
C LEU A 111 3.57 16.81 7.22
N SER A 112 4.44 17.66 7.75
CA SER A 112 5.89 17.50 7.66
C SER A 112 6.48 16.62 8.78
N ALA A 113 5.67 16.12 9.70
CA ALA A 113 6.13 15.44 10.91
C ALA A 113 7.05 14.24 10.62
N ILE A 114 6.71 13.42 9.61
CA ILE A 114 7.52 12.26 9.22
C ILE A 114 8.88 12.69 8.67
N ILE A 115 8.90 13.69 7.78
CA ILE A 115 10.15 14.19 7.18
C ILE A 115 11.05 14.81 8.25
N ILE A 116 10.48 15.64 9.13
CA ILE A 116 11.21 16.25 10.26
C ILE A 116 11.72 15.17 11.21
N GLY A 117 10.89 14.17 11.54
CA GLY A 117 11.28 13.03 12.37
C GLY A 117 12.45 12.24 11.81
N LEU A 118 12.44 11.97 10.50
CA LEU A 118 13.56 11.32 9.81
C LEU A 118 14.83 12.19 9.82
N ALA A 119 14.71 13.50 9.60
CA ALA A 119 15.84 14.42 9.61
C ALA A 119 16.49 14.51 11.01
N VAL A 120 15.67 14.76 12.04
CA VAL A 120 16.13 14.85 13.43
C VAL A 120 16.65 13.50 13.94
N GLY A 121 16.02 12.40 13.54
CA GLY A 121 16.49 11.04 13.82
C GLY A 121 17.84 10.71 13.17
N SER A 122 18.03 11.11 11.92
CA SER A 122 19.30 10.93 11.22
C SER A 122 20.41 11.77 11.85
N LEU A 123 20.09 12.99 12.30
CA LEU A 123 21.02 13.83 13.04
C LEU A 123 21.41 13.21 14.39
N ALA A 124 20.44 12.68 15.15
CA ALA A 124 20.70 11.96 16.39
C ALA A 124 21.54 10.69 16.14
N ALA A 125 21.27 9.98 15.04
CA ALA A 125 22.05 8.81 14.66
C ALA A 125 23.50 9.17 14.31
N TRP A 126 23.72 10.33 13.70
CA TRP A 126 25.07 10.86 13.42
C TRP A 126 25.83 11.14 14.72
N PHE A 127 25.21 11.82 15.69
CA PHE A 127 25.82 12.05 17.00
C PHE A 127 26.08 10.75 17.79
N SER A 128 25.23 9.74 17.63
CA SER A 128 25.42 8.42 18.28
C SER A 128 26.47 7.53 17.60
N GLY A 129 27.06 7.96 16.47
CA GLY A 129 28.01 7.19 15.68
C GLY A 129 27.38 6.04 14.86
N LYS A 130 26.06 5.89 14.88
CA LYS A 130 25.32 4.89 14.07
C LYS A 130 25.14 5.31 12.62
N LEU A 131 25.25 6.61 12.33
CA LEU A 131 25.30 7.13 10.98
C LEU A 131 26.71 7.65 10.72
N VAL A 132 27.48 6.92 9.93
CA VAL A 132 28.78 7.38 9.41
C VAL A 132 28.57 7.72 7.94
N PRO A 133 28.52 9.01 7.56
CA PRO A 133 28.34 9.41 6.18
C PRO A 133 29.44 8.80 5.32
N GLN A 134 29.04 8.01 4.33
CA GLN A 134 29.98 7.39 3.40
C GLN A 134 30.17 8.33 2.21
N PRO A 135 31.41 8.56 1.76
CA PRO A 135 31.64 9.39 0.60
C PRO A 135 31.04 8.72 -0.65
N LEU A 136 30.28 9.50 -1.41
CA LEU A 136 29.56 9.07 -2.60
C LEU A 136 30.49 9.13 -3.83
N HIS A 137 31.53 8.29 -3.84
CA HIS A 137 32.44 8.20 -4.99
C HIS A 137 31.75 7.50 -6.18
N ASP A 138 32.07 7.95 -7.39
CA ASP A 138 31.72 7.31 -8.67
C ASP A 138 30.23 7.22 -9.05
N LEU A 139 29.35 8.05 -8.48
CA LEU A 139 27.96 8.15 -8.95
C LEU A 139 27.83 9.12 -10.14
N PRO A 140 27.16 8.72 -11.24
CA PRO A 140 26.88 9.63 -12.35
C PRO A 140 25.94 10.74 -11.87
N LEU A 141 26.10 11.95 -12.42
CA LEU A 141 25.23 13.09 -12.13
C LEU A 141 23.77 12.79 -12.48
N ILE A 142 23.55 12.11 -13.60
CA ILE A 142 22.24 11.73 -14.11
C ILE A 142 22.24 10.23 -14.41
N SER A 143 21.23 9.51 -13.91
CA SER A 143 21.00 8.11 -14.20
C SER A 143 19.66 7.95 -14.92
N VAL A 144 19.71 7.65 -16.21
CA VAL A 144 18.50 7.39 -17.00
C VAL A 144 18.03 5.95 -16.75
N PRO A 145 16.74 5.73 -16.43
CA PRO A 145 16.23 4.38 -16.18
C PRO A 145 16.26 3.56 -17.48
N MET A 146 16.87 2.37 -17.42
CA MET A 146 16.95 1.46 -18.57
C MET A 146 15.78 0.47 -18.53
N PRO A 147 15.00 0.34 -19.61
CA PRO A 147 13.99 -0.70 -19.73
C PRO A 147 14.59 -2.09 -19.56
N PHE A 148 13.95 -2.94 -18.76
CA PHE A 148 14.30 -4.33 -18.51
C PHE A 148 15.78 -4.54 -18.14
N ARG A 149 16.34 -3.65 -17.30
CA ARG A 149 17.75 -3.70 -16.89
C ARG A 149 18.21 -5.08 -16.40
N PHE A 150 17.35 -5.78 -15.65
CA PHE A 150 17.66 -7.10 -15.09
C PHE A 150 17.22 -8.27 -15.99
N GLY A 151 16.64 -8.00 -17.16
CA GLY A 151 16.01 -9.00 -18.02
C GLY A 151 14.50 -9.12 -17.80
N PHE A 152 13.88 -10.06 -18.52
CA PHE A 152 12.44 -10.29 -18.52
C PHE A 152 12.15 -11.78 -18.48
N ASN A 153 11.52 -12.25 -17.39
CA ASN A 153 11.24 -13.67 -17.21
C ASN A 153 9.86 -13.87 -16.56
N PHE A 154 9.21 -15.00 -16.83
CA PHE A 154 7.87 -15.31 -16.36
C PHE A 154 7.75 -16.75 -15.86
N ASP A 155 7.11 -16.93 -14.71
CA ASP A 155 6.76 -18.25 -14.17
C ASP A 155 5.31 -18.23 -13.66
N TRP A 156 4.53 -19.21 -14.10
CA TRP A 156 3.10 -19.30 -13.78
C TRP A 156 2.83 -19.48 -12.28
N SER A 157 3.71 -20.21 -11.58
CA SER A 157 3.57 -20.47 -10.14
C SER A 157 3.83 -19.23 -9.29
N ALA A 158 4.70 -18.33 -9.77
CA ALA A 158 4.96 -17.02 -9.17
C ALA A 158 3.89 -15.99 -9.58
N PHE A 159 3.34 -16.10 -10.79
CA PHE A 159 2.31 -15.21 -11.31
C PHE A 159 1.02 -15.26 -10.51
N LEU A 160 0.52 -16.45 -10.16
CA LEU A 160 -0.79 -16.55 -9.51
C LEU A 160 -0.89 -15.80 -8.16
N PRO A 161 0.08 -15.92 -7.23
CA PRO A 161 0.09 -15.11 -6.01
C PRO A 161 0.21 -13.60 -6.27
N VAL A 162 1.02 -13.20 -7.25
CA VAL A 162 1.17 -11.79 -7.62
C VAL A 162 -0.11 -11.24 -8.24
N ALA A 163 -0.77 -11.99 -9.12
CA ALA A 163 -2.06 -11.64 -9.71
C ALA A 163 -3.12 -11.38 -8.64
N LEU A 164 -3.13 -12.16 -7.54
CA LEU A 164 -4.02 -11.88 -6.41
C LEU A 164 -3.65 -10.62 -5.64
N ILE A 165 -2.36 -10.29 -5.48
CA ILE A 165 -1.96 -8.99 -4.92
C ILE A 165 -2.49 -7.86 -5.80
N TYR A 166 -2.38 -7.97 -7.12
CA TYR A 166 -2.92 -6.97 -8.06
C TYR A 166 -4.45 -6.86 -8.01
N LEU A 167 -5.16 -7.98 -7.82
CA LEU A 167 -6.60 -7.97 -7.57
C LEU A 167 -6.93 -7.19 -6.29
N ILE A 168 -6.24 -7.48 -5.19
CA ILE A 168 -6.48 -6.83 -3.90
C ILE A 168 -6.09 -5.35 -3.93
N SER A 169 -4.96 -5.03 -4.57
CA SER A 169 -4.54 -3.65 -4.81
C SER A 169 -5.59 -2.89 -5.64
N SER A 170 -6.25 -3.53 -6.62
CA SER A 170 -7.38 -2.89 -7.33
C SER A 170 -8.53 -2.50 -6.40
N ILE A 171 -8.82 -3.33 -5.38
CA ILE A 171 -9.85 -3.04 -4.36
C ILE A 171 -9.44 -1.85 -3.50
N GLU A 172 -8.16 -1.80 -3.10
CA GLU A 172 -7.56 -0.66 -2.39
C GLU A 172 -7.64 0.63 -3.22
N THR A 173 -7.21 0.59 -4.49
CA THR A 173 -7.30 1.73 -5.43
C THR A 173 -8.73 2.27 -5.53
N VAL A 174 -9.72 1.38 -5.67
CA VAL A 174 -11.13 1.82 -5.71
C VAL A 174 -11.55 2.47 -4.39
N GLY A 175 -11.12 1.92 -3.24
CA GLY A 175 -11.31 2.52 -1.93
C GLY A 175 -10.77 3.94 -1.84
N ASP A 176 -9.51 4.12 -2.22
CA ASP A 176 -8.82 5.41 -2.17
C ASP A 176 -9.42 6.44 -3.12
N LEU A 177 -9.78 6.02 -4.34
CA LEU A 177 -10.47 6.88 -5.30
C LEU A 177 -11.85 7.30 -4.80
N THR A 178 -12.56 6.42 -4.10
CA THR A 178 -13.85 6.72 -3.49
C THR A 178 -13.69 7.74 -2.37
N ALA A 179 -12.72 7.53 -1.47
CA ALA A 179 -12.40 8.48 -0.40
C ALA A 179 -11.98 9.84 -0.96
N ASN A 180 -11.16 9.85 -2.03
CA ASN A 180 -10.78 11.07 -2.73
C ASN A 180 -11.99 11.79 -3.36
N CYS A 181 -12.95 11.05 -3.95
CA CYS A 181 -14.19 11.64 -4.47
C CYS A 181 -14.99 12.31 -3.36
N MET A 182 -15.11 11.69 -2.18
CA MET A 182 -15.81 12.27 -1.03
C MET A 182 -15.16 13.58 -0.57
N LEU A 183 -13.82 13.59 -0.46
CA LEU A 183 -13.06 14.77 -0.04
C LEU A 183 -13.10 15.90 -1.09
N ALA A 184 -13.04 15.53 -2.37
CA ALA A 184 -13.15 16.46 -3.49
C ALA A 184 -14.59 16.89 -3.80
N ARG A 185 -15.58 16.46 -3.00
CA ARG A 185 -17.02 16.72 -3.18
C ARG A 185 -17.54 16.32 -4.57
N GLN A 186 -17.06 15.19 -5.08
CA GLN A 186 -17.47 14.59 -6.34
C GLN A 186 -18.52 13.49 -6.13
N PRO A 187 -19.35 13.19 -7.14
CA PRO A 187 -20.32 12.10 -7.05
C PRO A 187 -19.66 10.74 -6.75
N ILE A 188 -20.23 9.99 -5.82
CA ILE A 188 -19.82 8.62 -5.44
C ILE A 188 -20.72 7.54 -6.06
N SER A 189 -21.64 7.95 -6.93
CA SER A 189 -22.56 7.07 -7.65
C SER A 189 -22.71 7.54 -9.10
N GLY A 190 -23.33 6.69 -9.93
CA GLY A 190 -23.60 6.99 -11.33
C GLY A 190 -22.46 6.74 -12.33
N PRO A 191 -22.66 7.11 -13.61
CA PRO A 191 -21.73 6.81 -14.71
C PRO A 191 -20.39 7.56 -14.59
N SER A 192 -20.40 8.80 -14.11
CA SER A 192 -19.19 9.62 -13.96
C SER A 192 -18.24 9.05 -12.90
N TYR A 193 -18.80 8.58 -11.78
CA TYR A 193 -18.07 7.87 -10.74
C TYR A 193 -17.44 6.58 -11.29
N LEU A 194 -18.22 5.79 -12.04
CA LEU A 194 -17.70 4.57 -12.65
C LEU A 194 -16.57 4.86 -13.64
N ALA A 195 -16.69 5.91 -14.46
CA ALA A 195 -15.64 6.32 -15.38
C ALA A 195 -14.36 6.70 -14.63
N ARG A 196 -14.47 7.42 -13.50
CA ARG A 196 -13.33 7.74 -12.62
C ARG A 196 -12.66 6.49 -12.05
N LEU A 197 -13.44 5.53 -11.55
CA LEU A 197 -12.90 4.27 -11.05
C LEU A 197 -12.19 3.47 -12.15
N LYS A 198 -12.83 3.33 -13.33
CA LYS A 198 -12.26 2.61 -14.47
C LYS A 198 -10.96 3.26 -14.94
N GLY A 199 -10.95 4.59 -15.06
CA GLY A 199 -9.75 5.34 -15.44
C GLY A 199 -8.65 5.29 -14.39
N GLY A 200 -9.01 5.35 -13.10
CA GLY A 200 -8.06 5.32 -11.99
C GLY A 200 -7.37 3.96 -11.84
N VAL A 201 -8.13 2.86 -11.86
CA VAL A 201 -7.56 1.49 -11.82
C VAL A 201 -6.76 1.18 -13.09
N LEU A 202 -7.19 1.69 -14.26
CA LEU A 202 -6.41 1.58 -15.49
C LEU A 202 -5.08 2.33 -15.36
N GLY A 203 -5.10 3.56 -14.83
CA GLY A 203 -3.91 4.36 -14.59
C GLY A 203 -2.95 3.69 -13.61
N ASP A 204 -3.47 3.07 -12.57
CA ASP A 204 -2.72 2.28 -11.59
C ASP A 204 -2.01 1.09 -12.24
N GLY A 205 -2.76 0.28 -13.02
CA GLY A 205 -2.19 -0.84 -13.76
C GLY A 205 -1.14 -0.43 -14.80
N VAL A 206 -1.39 0.64 -15.57
CA VAL A 206 -0.41 1.17 -16.52
C VAL A 206 0.84 1.68 -15.79
N SER A 207 0.67 2.38 -14.67
CA SER A 207 1.77 2.84 -13.81
C SER A 207 2.61 1.67 -13.30
N CYS A 208 1.98 0.60 -12.82
CA CYS A 208 2.65 -0.62 -12.41
C CYS A 208 3.43 -1.29 -13.54
N MET A 209 2.85 -1.34 -14.75
CA MET A 209 3.50 -1.92 -15.92
C MET A 209 4.73 -1.11 -16.34
N ILE A 210 4.64 0.22 -16.31
CA ILE A 210 5.77 1.13 -16.55
C ILE A 210 6.83 0.94 -15.45
N ALA A 211 6.43 0.88 -14.17
CA ALA A 211 7.33 0.65 -13.05
C ALA A 211 8.12 -0.66 -13.22
N ALA A 212 7.43 -1.77 -13.53
CA ALA A 212 8.07 -3.06 -13.77
C ALA A 212 9.04 -3.02 -14.97
N THR A 213 8.68 -2.31 -16.04
CA THR A 213 9.55 -2.10 -17.21
C THR A 213 10.87 -1.42 -16.80
N PHE A 214 10.82 -0.44 -15.92
CA PHE A 214 12.00 0.28 -15.43
C PHE A 214 12.57 -0.30 -14.12
N SER A 215 12.28 -1.57 -13.82
CA SER A 215 12.82 -2.28 -12.65
C SER A 215 12.46 -1.66 -11.30
N ALA A 216 11.25 -1.08 -11.21
CA ALA A 216 10.65 -0.63 -9.97
C ALA A 216 9.56 -1.62 -9.50
N PHE A 217 9.38 -1.69 -8.18
CA PHE A 217 8.33 -2.51 -7.57
C PHE A 217 6.93 -1.97 -7.90
N PRO A 218 5.89 -2.83 -7.82
CA PRO A 218 4.51 -2.40 -8.00
C PRO A 218 4.16 -1.20 -7.12
N ASN A 219 3.46 -0.23 -7.69
CA ASN A 219 2.94 0.92 -6.98
C ASN A 219 1.41 0.85 -6.89
N THR A 220 0.82 1.65 -6.00
CA THR A 220 -0.63 1.77 -5.84
C THR A 220 -0.97 3.21 -5.48
N THR A 221 -2.25 3.53 -5.45
CA THR A 221 -2.74 4.84 -4.97
C THR A 221 -2.35 5.05 -3.50
N PHE A 222 -1.92 6.27 -3.17
CA PHE A 222 -1.40 6.57 -1.84
C PHE A 222 -2.48 7.22 -0.97
N ALA A 223 -3.09 6.42 -0.08
CA ALA A 223 -4.16 6.85 0.83
C ALA A 223 -3.82 8.09 1.68
N GLN A 224 -2.53 8.30 2.00
CA GLN A 224 -2.09 9.47 2.78
C GLN A 224 -2.40 10.81 2.09
N ASN A 225 -2.48 10.84 0.76
CA ASN A 225 -2.82 12.05 0.01
C ASN A 225 -4.21 12.57 0.38
N ASN A 226 -5.14 11.68 0.72
CA ASN A 226 -6.47 12.05 1.21
C ASN A 226 -6.39 12.90 2.49
N GLY A 227 -5.42 12.61 3.38
CA GLY A 227 -5.17 13.42 4.57
C GLY A 227 -4.71 14.85 4.23
N VAL A 228 -3.87 15.00 3.21
CA VAL A 228 -3.40 16.32 2.74
C VAL A 228 -4.55 17.11 2.12
N ILE A 229 -5.37 16.48 1.28
CA ILE A 229 -6.54 17.12 0.67
C ILE A 229 -7.55 17.53 1.74
N GLN A 230 -7.80 16.67 2.74
CA GLN A 230 -8.69 16.99 3.85
C GLN A 230 -8.25 18.23 4.64
N LEU A 231 -6.94 18.42 4.80
CA LEU A 231 -6.37 19.57 5.55
C LEU A 231 -6.27 20.84 4.70
N THR A 232 -5.91 20.73 3.43
CA THR A 232 -5.68 21.88 2.54
C THR A 232 -6.94 22.33 1.81
N GLY A 233 -7.93 21.44 1.65
CA GLY A 233 -9.10 21.66 0.80
C GLY A 233 -8.80 21.67 -0.70
N VAL A 234 -7.57 21.35 -1.12
CA VAL A 234 -7.13 21.45 -2.52
C VAL A 234 -7.06 20.06 -3.15
N ALA A 235 -8.05 19.71 -3.97
CA ALA A 235 -8.11 18.46 -4.75
C ALA A 235 -7.73 18.66 -6.24
N SER A 236 -6.86 19.64 -6.54
CA SER A 236 -6.50 20.02 -7.91
C SER A 236 -5.53 19.02 -8.56
N ARG A 237 -5.89 18.50 -9.74
CA ARG A 237 -5.03 17.61 -10.54
C ARG A 237 -3.68 18.23 -10.92
N TYR A 238 -3.62 19.57 -11.02
CA TYR A 238 -2.39 20.28 -11.40
C TYR A 238 -1.32 20.13 -10.31
N VAL A 239 -1.71 20.15 -9.03
CA VAL A 239 -0.79 19.93 -7.91
C VAL A 239 -0.12 18.56 -8.03
N GLY A 240 -0.90 17.52 -8.34
CA GLY A 240 -0.38 16.17 -8.58
C GLY A 240 0.58 16.11 -9.77
N LEU A 241 0.26 16.78 -10.89
CA LEU A 241 1.14 16.87 -12.06
C LEU A 241 2.48 17.56 -11.75
N TYR A 242 2.45 18.68 -11.03
CA TYR A 242 3.67 19.40 -10.62
C TYR A 242 4.54 18.55 -9.69
N ILE A 243 3.95 17.92 -8.67
CA ILE A 243 4.68 17.05 -7.75
C ILE A 243 5.25 15.83 -8.50
N GLY A 244 4.47 15.23 -9.40
CA GLY A 244 4.92 14.11 -10.23
C GLY A 244 6.11 14.49 -11.13
N ALA A 245 6.08 15.66 -11.76
CA ALA A 245 7.19 16.17 -12.56
C ALA A 245 8.45 16.42 -11.70
N VAL A 246 8.28 17.01 -10.52
CA VAL A 246 9.39 17.22 -9.56
C VAL A 246 9.99 15.88 -9.14
N LEU A 247 9.18 14.90 -8.73
CA LEU A 247 9.66 13.57 -8.33
C LEU A 247 10.31 12.81 -9.48
N PHE A 248 9.80 12.95 -10.71
CA PHE A 248 10.43 12.38 -11.90
C PHE A 248 11.83 12.95 -12.12
N VAL A 249 11.98 14.29 -12.07
CA VAL A 249 13.28 14.96 -12.22
C VAL A 249 14.23 14.56 -11.08
N LEU A 250 13.76 14.55 -9.83
CA LEU A 250 14.57 14.13 -8.68
C LEU A 250 15.03 12.66 -8.81
N GLY A 251 14.18 11.79 -9.36
CA GLY A 251 14.51 10.38 -9.59
C GLY A 251 15.67 10.16 -10.57
N LEU A 252 15.98 11.13 -11.43
CA LEU A 252 17.12 11.07 -12.34
C LEU A 252 18.46 11.30 -11.64
N PHE A 253 18.47 11.85 -10.43
CA PHE A 253 19.68 12.14 -9.67
C PHE A 253 19.95 11.04 -8.62
N PRO A 254 20.86 10.08 -8.89
CA PRO A 254 21.07 8.94 -8.00
C PRO A 254 21.65 9.33 -6.64
N HIS A 255 22.24 10.53 -6.53
CA HIS A 255 22.70 11.15 -5.29
C HIS A 255 21.60 11.22 -4.23
N ILE A 256 20.36 11.52 -4.62
CA ILE A 256 19.22 11.59 -3.68
C ILE A 256 18.95 10.21 -3.10
N GLY A 257 18.91 9.18 -3.95
CA GLY A 257 18.74 7.79 -3.53
C GLY A 257 19.87 7.34 -2.60
N ALA A 258 21.11 7.71 -2.91
CA ALA A 258 22.27 7.35 -2.11
C ALA A 258 22.28 8.02 -0.72
N ILE A 259 21.78 9.26 -0.60
CA ILE A 259 21.58 9.93 0.69
C ILE A 259 20.49 9.21 1.50
N VAL A 260 19.35 8.89 0.88
CA VAL A 260 18.24 8.20 1.55
C VAL A 260 18.65 6.78 2.02
N GLN A 261 19.50 6.08 1.26
CA GLN A 261 20.02 4.76 1.63
C GLN A 261 20.95 4.78 2.85
N GLN A 262 21.56 5.93 3.16
CA GLN A 262 22.39 6.09 4.34
C GLN A 262 21.55 6.22 5.63
N ILE A 263 20.25 6.49 5.55
CA ILE A 263 19.40 6.62 6.75
C ILE A 263 19.39 5.29 7.51
N PRO A 264 19.78 5.26 8.80
CA PRO A 264 19.81 4.03 9.58
C PRO A 264 18.44 3.37 9.69
N LYS A 265 18.42 2.03 9.65
CA LYS A 265 17.19 1.24 9.79
C LYS A 265 16.36 1.58 11.03
N PRO A 266 16.93 1.82 12.23
CA PRO A 266 16.15 2.22 13.40
C PRO A 266 15.37 3.53 13.22
N VAL A 267 15.96 4.49 12.51
CA VAL A 267 15.34 5.80 12.20
C VAL A 267 14.16 5.60 11.24
N LEU A 268 14.37 4.81 10.17
CA LEU A 268 13.30 4.43 9.25
C LEU A 268 12.20 3.62 9.96
N GLY A 269 12.56 2.74 10.89
CA GLY A 269 11.63 1.94 11.70
C GLY A 269 10.66 2.82 12.49
N GLY A 270 11.17 3.84 13.20
CA GLY A 270 10.33 4.79 13.94
C GLY A 270 9.33 5.53 13.05
N ALA A 271 9.77 5.97 11.87
CA ALA A 271 8.90 6.67 10.91
C ALA A 271 7.87 5.74 10.24
N THR A 272 8.31 4.57 9.78
CA THR A 272 7.46 3.58 9.10
C THR A 272 6.43 2.98 10.06
N LEU A 273 6.73 2.85 11.35
CA LEU A 273 5.78 2.40 12.36
C LEU A 273 4.54 3.33 12.44
N VAL A 274 4.76 4.65 12.43
CA VAL A 274 3.66 5.63 12.38
C VAL A 274 2.91 5.53 11.06
N MET A 275 3.63 5.39 9.94
CA MET A 275 3.03 5.31 8.61
C MET A 275 2.12 4.08 8.48
N PHE A 276 2.62 2.88 8.82
CA PHE A 276 1.86 1.63 8.75
C PHE A 276 0.73 1.57 9.78
N GLY A 277 0.96 2.09 10.99
CA GLY A 277 -0.09 2.25 12.00
C GLY A 277 -1.21 3.18 11.53
N SER A 278 -0.87 4.28 10.85
CA SER A 278 -1.86 5.20 10.27
C SER A 278 -2.65 4.58 9.13
N VAL A 279 -2.03 3.72 8.31
CA VAL A 279 -2.73 2.91 7.28
C VAL A 279 -3.73 1.97 7.94
N ALA A 280 -3.33 1.25 9.00
CA ALA A 280 -4.24 0.39 9.75
C ALA A 280 -5.42 1.18 10.34
N ALA A 281 -5.16 2.34 10.93
CA ALA A 281 -6.20 3.23 11.46
C ALA A 281 -7.14 3.77 10.38
N ALA A 282 -6.64 4.05 9.17
CA ALA A 282 -7.46 4.44 8.02
C ALA A 282 -8.40 3.30 7.59
N GLY A 283 -7.90 2.05 7.57
CA GLY A 283 -8.73 0.86 7.35
C GLY A 283 -9.87 0.74 8.35
N VAL A 284 -9.57 0.92 9.65
CA VAL A 284 -10.58 0.93 10.73
C VAL A 284 -11.59 2.07 10.55
N ARG A 285 -11.14 3.26 10.14
CA ARG A 285 -12.04 4.40 9.85
C ARG A 285 -13.01 4.08 8.71
N ILE A 286 -12.56 3.39 7.67
CA ILE A 286 -13.43 2.95 6.55
C ILE A 286 -14.44 1.90 7.04
N LEU A 287 -14.00 0.93 7.86
CA LEU A 287 -14.91 -0.05 8.47
C LEU A 287 -16.01 0.61 9.31
N ALA A 288 -15.64 1.63 10.08
CA ALA A 288 -16.55 2.39 10.93
C ALA A 288 -17.58 3.24 10.16
N GLN A 289 -17.43 3.42 8.85
CA GLN A 289 -18.43 4.09 8.01
C GLN A 289 -19.58 3.16 7.60
N SER A 290 -19.40 1.84 7.72
CA SER A 290 -20.43 0.84 7.42
C SER A 290 -21.19 0.42 8.68
N PRO A 291 -22.48 0.02 8.58
CA PRO A 291 -23.21 -0.49 9.72
C PRO A 291 -22.57 -1.79 10.22
N LEU A 292 -22.06 -1.78 11.46
CA LEU A 292 -21.42 -2.92 12.12
C LEU A 292 -22.46 -3.88 12.71
N ASP A 293 -23.29 -4.46 11.85
CA ASP A 293 -24.25 -5.50 12.18
C ASP A 293 -23.59 -6.87 12.45
N ARG A 294 -24.39 -7.86 12.86
CA ARG A 294 -23.91 -9.22 13.15
C ARG A 294 -23.17 -9.84 11.95
N ARG A 295 -23.63 -9.57 10.72
CA ARG A 295 -23.03 -10.07 9.49
C ARG A 295 -21.64 -9.47 9.28
N SER A 296 -21.54 -8.14 9.23
CA SER A 296 -20.27 -7.44 9.01
C SER A 296 -19.25 -7.75 10.10
N MET A 297 -19.67 -7.81 11.36
CA MET A 297 -18.78 -8.20 12.47
C MET A 297 -18.23 -9.62 12.33
N LEU A 298 -19.04 -10.58 11.87
CA LEU A 298 -18.58 -11.93 11.57
C LEU A 298 -17.54 -11.93 10.44
N ILE A 299 -17.83 -11.20 9.35
CA ILE A 299 -16.92 -11.08 8.20
C ILE A 299 -15.58 -10.47 8.64
N ILE A 300 -15.60 -9.38 9.41
CA ILE A 300 -14.39 -8.72 9.94
C ILE A 300 -13.60 -9.70 10.82
N ALA A 301 -14.25 -10.31 11.81
CA ALA A 301 -13.59 -11.19 12.77
C ALA A 301 -12.92 -12.40 12.09
N THR A 302 -13.63 -13.08 11.19
CA THR A 302 -13.07 -14.24 10.48
C THR A 302 -11.96 -13.83 9.53
N SER A 303 -12.10 -12.73 8.80
CA SER A 303 -11.10 -12.29 7.82
C SER A 303 -9.81 -11.82 8.50
N LEU A 304 -9.92 -11.06 9.59
CA LEU A 304 -8.76 -10.67 10.40
C LEU A 304 -8.12 -11.87 11.08
N GLY A 305 -8.92 -12.78 11.64
CA GLY A 305 -8.44 -13.99 12.30
C GLY A 305 -7.68 -14.93 11.38
N VAL A 306 -8.22 -15.19 10.17
CA VAL A 306 -7.54 -16.02 9.16
C VAL A 306 -6.30 -15.31 8.64
N GLY A 307 -6.40 -14.02 8.28
CA GLY A 307 -5.29 -13.26 7.72
C GLY A 307 -4.10 -13.15 8.66
N LEU A 308 -4.33 -12.62 9.85
CA LEU A 308 -3.27 -12.43 10.84
C LEU A 308 -2.80 -13.76 11.46
N GLY A 309 -3.71 -14.72 11.63
CA GLY A 309 -3.39 -16.04 12.18
C GLY A 309 -2.42 -16.82 11.28
N ILE A 310 -2.71 -16.91 9.97
CA ILE A 310 -1.83 -17.60 9.02
C ILE A 310 -0.47 -16.91 8.92
N ALA A 311 -0.44 -15.57 8.82
CA ALA A 311 0.81 -14.83 8.76
C ALA A 311 1.66 -14.93 10.04
N SER A 312 1.03 -15.19 11.18
CA SER A 312 1.71 -15.40 12.46
C SER A 312 2.24 -16.83 12.60
N GLN A 313 1.55 -17.81 12.01
CA GLN A 313 1.98 -19.21 12.00
C GLN A 313 1.98 -19.81 10.59
N PRO A 314 2.95 -19.43 9.73
CA PRO A 314 3.04 -19.95 8.35
C PRO A 314 3.19 -21.46 8.26
N ALA A 315 3.74 -22.09 9.32
CA ALA A 315 3.96 -23.53 9.42
C ALA A 315 2.66 -24.37 9.27
N LEU A 316 1.49 -23.78 9.53
CA LEU A 316 0.19 -24.44 9.32
C LEU A 316 -0.03 -24.89 7.88
N LEU A 317 0.58 -24.20 6.92
CA LEU A 317 0.39 -24.51 5.50
C LEU A 317 1.41 -25.54 4.96
N HIS A 318 2.42 -25.95 5.73
CA HIS A 318 3.54 -26.76 5.21
C HIS A 318 3.13 -28.10 4.57
N GLN A 319 2.03 -28.70 5.01
CA GLN A 319 1.51 -29.96 4.44
C GLN A 319 0.66 -29.76 3.17
N LEU A 320 0.26 -28.53 2.86
CA LEU A 320 -0.55 -28.21 1.69
C LEU A 320 0.31 -28.07 0.44
N PRO A 321 -0.26 -28.13 -0.78
CA PRO A 321 0.47 -27.89 -2.01
C PRO A 321 1.18 -26.53 -2.01
N LYS A 322 2.39 -26.44 -2.59
CA LYS A 322 3.19 -25.19 -2.66
C LYS A 322 2.41 -23.99 -3.18
N LEU A 323 1.48 -24.21 -4.11
CA LEU A 323 0.61 -23.17 -4.64
C LEU A 323 -0.30 -22.56 -3.57
N VAL A 324 -0.91 -23.40 -2.73
CA VAL A 324 -1.76 -22.96 -1.61
C VAL A 324 -0.92 -22.26 -0.54
N GLN A 325 0.27 -22.79 -0.24
CA GLN A 325 1.21 -22.13 0.66
C GLN A 325 1.51 -20.70 0.18
N ASN A 326 1.98 -20.56 -1.05
CA ASN A 326 2.35 -19.26 -1.62
C ASN A 326 1.18 -18.28 -1.69
N LEU A 327 -0.05 -18.77 -1.88
CA LEU A 327 -1.25 -17.95 -2.00
C LEU A 327 -1.73 -17.44 -0.64
N PHE A 328 -1.69 -18.27 0.39
CA PHE A 328 -2.25 -17.95 1.71
C PHE A 328 -1.20 -17.47 2.73
N ASP A 329 0.10 -17.55 2.42
CA ASP A 329 1.20 -17.09 3.29
C ASP A 329 1.14 -15.58 3.64
N SER A 330 0.48 -14.76 2.82
CA SER A 330 0.28 -13.34 3.15
C SER A 330 -1.03 -13.12 3.90
N ALA A 331 -0.97 -12.33 4.98
CA ALA A 331 -2.15 -11.87 5.71
C ALA A 331 -3.18 -11.17 4.80
N ILE A 332 -2.67 -10.42 3.82
CA ILE A 332 -3.47 -9.62 2.90
C ILE A 332 -4.26 -10.54 1.95
N THR A 333 -3.60 -11.52 1.35
CA THR A 333 -4.26 -12.45 0.42
C THR A 333 -5.20 -13.40 1.14
N SER A 334 -4.75 -14.04 2.21
CA SER A 334 -5.59 -14.96 3.00
C SER A 334 -6.83 -14.26 3.57
N GLY A 335 -6.64 -13.16 4.30
CA GLY A 335 -7.75 -12.41 4.89
C GLY A 335 -8.62 -11.69 3.85
N GLY A 336 -8.03 -11.17 2.78
CA GLY A 336 -8.76 -10.54 1.68
C GLY A 336 -9.66 -11.54 0.94
N ILE A 337 -9.16 -12.73 0.61
CA ILE A 337 -9.96 -13.81 0.01
C ILE A 337 -11.08 -14.23 0.96
N THR A 338 -10.79 -14.42 2.26
CA THR A 338 -11.81 -14.74 3.26
C THR A 338 -12.91 -13.68 3.30
N ALA A 339 -12.55 -12.39 3.27
CA ALA A 339 -13.52 -11.30 3.25
C ALA A 339 -14.41 -11.34 2.01
N ILE A 340 -13.82 -11.52 0.83
CA ILE A 340 -14.53 -11.61 -0.45
C ILE A 340 -15.49 -12.80 -0.45
N VAL A 341 -15.00 -13.99 -0.07
CA VAL A 341 -15.79 -15.22 -0.04
C VAL A 341 -16.95 -15.10 0.94
N MET A 342 -16.71 -14.62 2.16
CA MET A 342 -17.76 -14.45 3.16
C MET A 342 -18.78 -13.39 2.75
N CYS A 343 -18.33 -12.29 2.12
CA CYS A 343 -19.23 -11.24 1.62
C CYS A 343 -20.15 -11.76 0.50
N LEU A 344 -19.66 -12.69 -0.33
CA LEU A 344 -20.45 -13.32 -1.40
C LEU A 344 -21.40 -14.42 -0.88
N LEU A 345 -20.96 -15.22 0.11
CA LEU A 345 -21.74 -16.34 0.63
C LEU A 345 -22.81 -15.92 1.65
N ILE A 346 -22.55 -14.87 2.43
CA ILE A 346 -23.49 -14.39 3.45
C ILE A 346 -24.27 -13.22 2.85
N PRO A 347 -25.56 -13.37 2.51
CA PRO A 347 -26.36 -12.30 1.92
C PRO A 347 -26.63 -11.16 2.90
N GLU A 348 -26.84 -9.95 2.36
CA GLU A 348 -27.24 -8.78 3.15
C GLU A 348 -28.61 -8.98 3.79
N SER A 349 -28.76 -8.56 5.05
CA SER A 349 -30.09 -8.54 5.66
C SER A 349 -30.95 -7.48 4.95
N LYS A 350 -32.19 -7.84 4.58
CA LYS A 350 -33.11 -7.01 3.78
C LYS A 350 -33.39 -5.61 4.35
N VAL A 351 -33.02 -5.34 5.60
CA VAL A 351 -33.21 -4.05 6.28
C VAL A 351 -32.22 -2.98 5.78
N ALA A 352 -31.05 -3.36 5.26
CA ALA A 352 -30.03 -2.42 4.77
C ALA A 352 -30.17 -2.06 3.27
N ALA A 353 -30.92 -2.86 2.48
CA ALA A 353 -31.12 -2.60 1.06
C ALA A 353 -32.07 -1.41 0.80
N ALA A 354 -32.96 -1.10 1.73
CA ALA A 354 -33.96 -0.03 1.58
C ALA A 354 -33.36 1.39 1.67
N THR A 355 -32.14 1.58 2.17
CA THR A 355 -31.54 2.91 2.35
C THR A 355 -30.63 3.35 1.21
N THR A 356 -30.32 2.48 0.24
CA THR A 356 -29.40 2.80 -0.87
C THR A 356 -30.09 3.09 -2.20
N ASP A 357 -31.31 2.59 -2.41
CA ASP A 357 -32.08 2.79 -3.65
C ASP A 357 -33.12 3.93 -3.58
N ASP A 358 -33.35 4.52 -2.41
CA ASP A 358 -34.44 5.49 -2.15
C ASP A 358 -33.95 6.94 -2.00
N VAL A 359 -32.92 7.33 -2.77
CA VAL A 359 -32.56 8.75 -2.92
C VAL A 359 -33.39 9.32 -4.08
N PRO A 360 -34.37 10.22 -3.83
CA PRO A 360 -35.18 10.79 -4.90
C PRO A 360 -34.27 11.59 -5.84
N GLU A 361 -34.48 11.46 -7.16
CA GLU A 361 -33.89 12.37 -8.13
C GLU A 361 -34.24 13.82 -7.74
N PRO A 362 -33.28 14.76 -7.73
CA PRO A 362 -33.60 16.15 -7.49
C PRO A 362 -34.50 16.66 -8.62
N GLU A 363 -35.69 17.15 -8.27
CA GLU A 363 -36.63 17.74 -9.22
C GLU A 363 -35.96 18.85 -10.04
N PRO A 364 -36.29 18.97 -11.34
CA PRO A 364 -35.76 20.02 -12.18
C PRO A 364 -36.23 21.39 -11.66
N VAL A 365 -35.26 22.23 -11.28
CA VAL A 365 -35.50 23.60 -10.82
C VAL A 365 -36.20 24.39 -11.93
N GLU A 366 -37.48 24.67 -11.74
CA GLU A 366 -38.25 25.57 -12.58
C GLU A 366 -37.62 26.97 -12.50
N GLN A 367 -37.12 27.47 -13.63
CA GLN A 367 -36.57 28.82 -13.72
C GLN A 367 -37.72 29.83 -13.66
N PRO A 368 -37.70 30.83 -12.76
CA PRO A 368 -38.69 31.89 -12.76
C PRO A 368 -38.51 32.78 -14.00
N ARG A 369 -39.64 33.07 -14.65
CA ARG A 369 -39.79 33.85 -15.90
C ARG A 369 -39.25 35.26 -15.83
#